data_AF-A0A1W9X7C3-F1
#
_entry.id   AF-A0A1W9X7C3-F1
#
_cell.length_a   1.000
_cell.length_b   1.000
_cell.length_c   1.000
_cell.angle_alpha   90.00
_cell.angle_beta   90.00
_cell.angle_gamma   90.00
#
_symmetry.space_group_name_H-M   'P 1'
#
loop_
_entity.id
_entity.type
_entity.pdbx_description
1 polymer ?
#
loop_
_entity_poly.entity_id
_entity_poly.type
_entity_poly.pdbx_seq_one_letter_code
_entity_poly.pdbx_strand_id
1 'polypeptide(L)'
;MNKNRKIKIGTRGSKLALWQANWVKSAIEQGQQRDAELVIIKTKGDKIQDVPLAKVGGKGLFVKEIEEAMLDGRIDLAVHSMKDMPSEIPQGLCIGAIPERENPKDVLISKGRRRFERLPRNACIGTSSLRRRAQLLFKWPSLRIVPLRGNLD
;
A
#
# COMPACT_ATOMS: atom_id res chain seq x y z
N MET A 1 -19.31 -6.36 25.25
CA MET A 1 -18.08 -5.68 24.80
C MET A 1 -17.94 -4.37 25.57
N ASN A 2 -16.78 -4.13 26.18
CA ASN A 2 -16.56 -2.95 27.02
C ASN A 2 -16.56 -1.68 26.14
N LYS A 3 -17.55 -0.79 26.30
CA LYS A 3 -17.65 0.46 25.51
C LYS A 3 -16.47 1.41 25.73
N ASN A 4 -15.67 1.20 26.78
CA ASN A 4 -14.49 2.00 27.11
C ASN A 4 -13.17 1.54 26.47
N ARG A 5 -13.16 0.45 25.70
CA ARG A 5 -11.91 0.00 25.06
C ARG A 5 -11.72 0.69 23.71
N LYS A 6 -10.59 1.38 23.53
CA LYS A 6 -10.17 1.94 22.24
C LYS A 6 -9.98 0.85 21.21
N ILE A 7 -10.42 1.11 19.98
CA ILE A 7 -10.19 0.23 18.83
C ILE A 7 -8.74 0.40 18.37
N LYS A 8 -7.99 -0.70 18.33
CA LYS A 8 -6.59 -0.73 17.90
C LYS A 8 -6.48 -0.98 16.40
N ILE A 9 -5.98 0.02 15.67
CA ILE A 9 -5.86 -0.01 14.21
C ILE A 9 -4.39 -0.27 13.84
N GLY A 10 -4.11 -1.46 13.31
CA GLY A 10 -2.80 -1.81 12.77
C GLY A 10 -2.52 -1.10 11.44
N THR A 11 -1.31 -0.56 11.30
CA THR A 11 -0.85 0.06 10.04
C THR A 11 0.67 -0.01 9.89
N ARG A 12 1.15 0.13 8.65
CA ARG A 12 2.58 0.34 8.36
C ARG A 12 3.00 1.76 8.73
N GLY A 13 4.30 1.96 8.91
CA GLY A 13 4.87 3.26 9.32
C GLY A 13 5.11 4.27 8.19
N SER A 14 4.80 3.96 6.92
CA SER A 14 5.01 4.92 5.82
C SER A 14 4.00 6.08 5.90
N LYS A 15 4.38 7.27 5.40
CA LYS A 15 3.50 8.45 5.41
C LYS A 15 2.12 8.18 4.81
N LEU A 16 2.07 7.44 3.69
CA LEU A 16 0.80 7.07 3.05
C LEU A 16 -0.02 6.09 3.90
N ALA A 17 0.61 5.07 4.51
CA ALA A 17 -0.09 4.10 5.35
C ALA A 17 -0.66 4.76 6.61
N LEU A 18 0.08 5.69 7.22
CA LEU A 18 -0.39 6.50 8.33
C LEU A 18 -1.56 7.41 7.92
N TRP A 19 -1.48 8.04 6.74
CA TRP A 19 -2.59 8.84 6.22
C TRP A 19 -3.86 7.99 6.05
N GLN A 20 -3.75 6.81 5.44
CA GLN A 20 -4.87 5.88 5.25
C GLN A 20 -5.47 5.42 6.59
N ALA A 21 -4.63 5.07 7.56
CA ALA A 21 -5.07 4.63 8.88
C ALA A 21 -5.72 5.76 9.68
N ASN A 22 -5.20 6.99 9.59
CA ASN A 22 -5.85 8.16 10.20
C ASN A 22 -7.22 8.46 9.57
N TRP A 23 -7.35 8.32 8.25
CA TRP A 23 -8.64 8.47 7.57
C TRP A 23 -9.68 7.47 8.09
N VAL A 24 -9.31 6.19 8.20
CA VAL A 24 -10.19 5.16 8.78
C VAL A 24 -10.49 5.43 10.25
N LYS A 25 -9.49 5.83 11.03
CA LYS A 25 -9.65 6.23 12.44
C LYS A 25 -10.71 7.32 12.58
N SER A 26 -10.60 8.41 11.81
CA SER A 26 -11.57 9.50 11.84
C SER A 26 -12.98 9.05 11.47
N ALA A 27 -13.12 8.16 10.49
CA ALA A 27 -14.43 7.60 10.12
C ALA A 27 -15.05 6.76 11.26
N ILE A 28 -14.25 5.97 11.98
CA ILE A 28 -14.70 5.19 13.14
C ILE A 28 -15.13 6.11 14.29
N GLU A 29 -14.31 7.11 14.62
CA GLU A 29 -14.58 8.04 15.72
C GLU A 29 -15.85 8.87 15.45
N GLN A 30 -16.07 9.30 14.20
CA GLN A 30 -17.26 10.05 13.81
C GLN A 30 -18.51 9.18 13.69
N GLY A 31 -18.39 8.00 13.07
CA GLY A 31 -19.54 7.15 12.75
C GLY A 31 -20.04 6.28 13.89
N GLN A 32 -19.13 5.77 14.74
CA GLN A 32 -19.48 4.87 15.85
C GLN A 32 -19.35 5.51 17.22
N GLN A 33 -18.85 6.76 17.31
CA GLN A 33 -18.56 7.44 18.58
C GLN A 33 -17.69 6.57 19.50
N ARG A 34 -16.69 5.88 18.92
CA ARG A 34 -15.73 5.05 19.63
C ARG A 34 -14.32 5.57 19.41
N ASP A 35 -13.57 5.66 20.49
CA ASP A 35 -12.14 6.00 20.43
C ASP A 35 -11.35 4.95 19.66
N ALA A 36 -10.36 5.42 18.88
CA ALA A 36 -9.44 4.55 18.17
C ALA A 36 -7.98 5.02 18.31
N GLU A 37 -7.05 4.08 18.28
CA GLU A 37 -5.61 4.33 18.33
C GLU A 37 -4.88 3.59 17.21
N LEU A 38 -3.80 4.18 16.71
CA LEU A 38 -2.96 3.57 15.69
C LEU A 38 -1.85 2.76 16.34
N VAL A 39 -1.69 1.52 15.89
CA VAL A 39 -0.59 0.63 16.26
C VAL A 39 0.30 0.45 15.04
N ILE A 40 1.46 1.08 15.07
CA ILE A 40 2.44 1.01 13.96
C ILE A 40 3.18 -0.33 14.04
N ILE A 41 3.10 -1.11 12.97
CA ILE A 41 3.73 -2.42 12.84
C ILE A 41 4.82 -2.33 11.77
N LYS A 42 6.06 -2.63 12.17
CA LYS A 42 7.20 -2.71 11.25
C LYS A 42 7.18 -4.05 10.53
N THR A 43 7.08 -4.02 9.21
CA THR A 43 7.07 -5.24 8.38
C THR A 43 8.46 -5.58 7.89
N LYS A 44 8.73 -6.85 7.52
CA LYS A 44 10.00 -7.22 6.86
C LYS A 44 10.20 -6.48 5.54
N GLY A 45 9.13 -6.17 4.81
CA GLY A 45 9.19 -5.36 3.60
C GLY A 45 9.69 -3.93 3.82
N ASP A 46 9.57 -3.38 5.03
CA ASP A 46 10.16 -2.07 5.37
C ASP A 46 11.68 -2.14 5.59
N LYS A 47 12.20 -3.33 5.95
CA LYS A 47 13.63 -3.56 6.21
C LYS A 47 14.42 -3.94 4.95
N ILE A 48 13.77 -4.49 3.92
CA ILE A 48 14.43 -4.97 2.70
C ILE A 48 14.17 -3.98 1.56
N GLN A 49 15.02 -2.96 1.42
CA GLN A 49 14.93 -1.99 0.30
C GLN A 49 15.81 -2.37 -0.90
N ASP A 50 16.88 -3.14 -0.68
CA ASP A 50 17.95 -3.36 -1.67
C ASP A 50 17.77 -4.58 -2.59
N VAL A 51 16.72 -5.37 -2.40
CA VAL A 51 16.48 -6.57 -3.23
C VAL A 51 15.25 -6.38 -4.12
N PRO A 52 15.32 -6.68 -5.44
CA PRO A 52 14.17 -6.62 -6.34
C PRO A 52 12.97 -7.44 -5.84
N LEU A 53 11.75 -6.88 -5.86
CA LEU A 53 10.51 -7.52 -5.35
C LEU A 53 10.30 -8.89 -6.02
N ALA A 54 10.64 -8.97 -7.31
CA ALA A 54 10.55 -10.20 -8.09
C ALA A 54 11.50 -11.30 -7.59
N LYS A 55 12.61 -10.93 -6.94
CA LYS A 55 13.56 -11.86 -6.30
C LYS A 55 13.23 -12.15 -4.82
N VAL A 56 12.50 -11.26 -4.14
CA VAL A 56 12.14 -11.43 -2.72
C VAL A 56 10.99 -12.42 -2.53
N GLY A 57 10.31 -12.85 -3.61
CA GLY A 57 9.57 -14.12 -3.65
C GLY A 57 8.79 -14.45 -2.37
N GLY A 58 7.86 -13.58 -1.97
CA GLY A 58 7.07 -13.77 -0.77
C GLY A 58 5.73 -13.08 -0.89
N LYS A 59 4.70 -13.86 -1.24
CA LYS A 59 3.31 -13.46 -0.99
C LYS A 59 3.25 -13.04 0.49
N GLY A 60 2.88 -11.79 0.77
CA GLY A 60 2.68 -11.33 2.14
C GLY A 60 3.77 -10.45 2.78
N LEU A 61 4.78 -9.98 2.04
CA LEU A 61 5.92 -9.21 2.58
C LEU A 61 5.55 -7.97 3.43
N PHE A 62 4.36 -7.41 3.21
CA PHE A 62 3.85 -6.21 3.87
C PHE A 62 2.63 -6.46 4.76
N VAL A 63 2.15 -7.71 4.84
CA VAL A 63 0.92 -8.05 5.59
C VAL A 63 1.19 -9.04 6.71
N LYS A 64 2.20 -9.92 6.61
CA LYS A 64 2.42 -11.00 7.57
C LYS A 64 2.49 -10.54 9.04
N GLU A 65 3.32 -9.55 9.35
CA GLU A 65 3.46 -9.08 10.74
C GLU A 65 2.17 -8.41 11.27
N ILE A 66 1.34 -7.89 10.37
CA ILE A 66 0.05 -7.28 10.70
C ILE A 66 -1.02 -8.37 10.89
N GLU A 67 -1.03 -9.40 10.05
CA GLU A 67 -1.89 -10.57 10.18
C GLU A 67 -1.62 -11.31 11.50
N GLU A 68 -0.35 -11.53 11.86
CA GLU A 68 0.04 -12.08 13.16
C GLU A 68 -0.49 -11.19 14.31
N ALA A 69 -0.40 -9.87 14.18
CA ALA A 69 -0.93 -8.96 15.20
C ALA A 69 -2.45 -9.02 15.37
N MET A 70 -3.18 -9.26 14.28
CA MET A 70 -4.64 -9.47 14.33
C MET A 70 -4.98 -10.78 15.02
N LEU A 71 -4.31 -11.87 14.63
CA LEU A 71 -4.55 -13.21 15.19
C LEU A 71 -4.19 -13.27 16.69
N ASP A 72 -3.13 -12.59 17.10
CA ASP A 72 -2.71 -12.48 18.52
C ASP A 72 -3.61 -11.54 19.35
N GLY A 73 -4.57 -10.84 18.73
CA GLY A 73 -5.39 -9.82 19.39
C GLY A 73 -4.63 -8.57 19.84
N ARG A 74 -3.43 -8.32 19.29
CA ARG A 74 -2.64 -7.10 19.53
C ARG A 74 -3.29 -5.88 18.85
N ILE A 75 -4.00 -6.10 17.76
CA ILE A 75 -4.82 -5.11 17.05
C ILE A 75 -6.20 -5.67 16.75
N ASP A 76 -7.19 -4.79 16.57
CA ASP A 76 -8.58 -5.14 16.31
C ASP A 76 -8.92 -5.16 14.82
N LEU A 77 -8.26 -4.30 14.05
CA LEU A 77 -8.38 -4.22 12.60
C LEU A 77 -7.08 -3.73 11.99
N ALA A 78 -6.89 -3.95 10.70
CA ALA A 78 -5.74 -3.49 9.93
C ALA A 78 -6.18 -2.66 8.71
N VAL A 79 -5.40 -1.63 8.38
CA VAL A 79 -5.64 -0.80 7.20
C VAL A 79 -4.55 -1.03 6.15
N HIS A 80 -4.98 -1.38 4.94
CA HIS A 80 -4.09 -1.67 3.81
C HIS A 80 -4.55 -0.99 2.54
N SER A 81 -3.60 -0.69 1.66
CA SER A 81 -3.90 -0.49 0.25
C SER A 81 -4.31 -1.82 -0.37
N MET A 82 -5.52 -1.90 -0.94
CA MET A 82 -6.09 -3.17 -1.44
C MET A 82 -5.19 -3.89 -2.46
N LYS A 83 -4.44 -3.14 -3.28
CA LYS A 83 -3.51 -3.71 -4.27
C LYS A 83 -2.35 -4.52 -3.67
N ASP A 84 -2.08 -4.31 -2.37
CA ASP A 84 -0.99 -4.95 -1.65
C ASP A 84 -1.48 -6.17 -0.84
N MET A 85 -2.79 -6.44 -0.82
CA MET A 85 -3.36 -7.63 -0.17
C MET A 85 -3.10 -8.90 -1.00
N PRO A 86 -2.78 -10.04 -0.37
CA PRO A 86 -2.74 -11.32 -1.06
C PRO A 86 -4.13 -11.74 -1.54
N SER A 87 -4.17 -12.60 -2.55
CA SER A 87 -5.42 -13.19 -3.07
C SER A 87 -6.07 -14.18 -2.11
N GLU A 88 -5.25 -14.82 -1.27
CA GLU A 88 -5.69 -15.76 -0.24
C GLU A 88 -5.54 -15.08 1.12
N ILE A 89 -6.63 -15.01 1.87
CA ILE A 89 -6.64 -14.47 3.22
C ILE A 89 -6.44 -15.62 4.21
N PRO A 90 -5.53 -15.50 5.20
CA PRO A 90 -5.32 -16.54 6.19
C PRO A 90 -6.60 -16.88 6.96
N GLN A 91 -6.74 -18.15 7.35
CA GLN A 91 -7.84 -18.60 8.19
C GLN A 91 -7.90 -17.78 9.49
N GLY A 92 -9.11 -17.41 9.91
CA GLY A 92 -9.33 -16.57 11.09
C GLY A 92 -9.32 -15.06 10.80
N LEU A 93 -8.96 -14.65 9.58
CA LEU A 93 -9.01 -13.26 9.13
C LEU A 93 -10.02 -13.11 7.98
N CYS A 94 -10.49 -11.88 7.78
CA CYS A 94 -11.35 -11.53 6.65
C CYS A 94 -11.11 -10.07 6.22
N ILE A 95 -11.57 -9.73 5.02
CA ILE A 95 -11.69 -8.33 4.60
C ILE A 95 -12.99 -7.79 5.17
N GLY A 96 -12.91 -7.06 6.28
CA GLY A 96 -14.10 -6.56 6.99
C GLY A 96 -14.79 -5.37 6.32
N ALA A 97 -14.06 -4.57 5.54
CA ALA A 97 -14.61 -3.41 4.85
C ALA A 97 -13.78 -3.06 3.60
N ILE A 98 -14.46 -2.51 2.59
CA ILE A 98 -13.84 -1.90 1.42
C ILE A 98 -14.41 -0.49 1.31
N PRO A 99 -13.64 0.56 1.65
CA PRO A 99 -14.07 1.94 1.51
C PRO A 99 -14.39 2.34 0.06
N GLU A 100 -15.05 3.48 -0.11
CA GLU A 100 -15.23 4.08 -1.44
C GLU A 100 -13.89 4.22 -2.17
N ARG A 101 -13.89 3.83 -3.44
CA ARG A 101 -12.66 3.71 -4.22
C ARG A 101 -12.23 5.08 -4.73
N GLU A 102 -11.06 5.51 -4.32
CA GLU A 102 -10.41 6.68 -4.91
C GLU A 102 -9.95 6.44 -6.36
N ASN A 103 -9.55 7.51 -7.05
CA ASN A 103 -9.13 7.48 -8.45
C ASN A 103 -8.11 6.33 -8.74
N PRO A 104 -8.48 5.32 -9.55
CA PRO A 104 -7.64 4.15 -9.78
C PRO A 104 -6.59 4.34 -10.89
N LYS A 105 -6.52 5.53 -11.51
CA LYS A 105 -5.66 5.78 -12.67
C LYS A 105 -4.19 5.89 -12.26
N ASP A 106 -3.31 5.37 -13.12
CA ASP A 106 -1.88 5.66 -13.04
C ASP A 106 -1.62 7.12 -13.48
N VAL A 107 -0.63 7.77 -12.84
CA VAL A 107 -0.22 9.15 -13.16
C VAL A 107 1.24 9.19 -13.63
N LEU A 108 1.54 10.08 -14.56
CA LEU A 108 2.92 10.43 -14.93
C LEU A 108 3.40 11.56 -14.01
N ILE A 109 4.49 11.32 -13.28
CA ILE A 109 5.19 12.36 -12.55
C ILE A 109 6.45 12.74 -13.34
N SER A 110 6.57 14.00 -13.72
CA SER A 110 7.68 14.51 -14.52
C SER A 110 8.11 15.90 -14.07
N LYS A 111 9.42 16.17 -14.13
CA LYS A 111 9.95 17.51 -13.87
C LYS A 111 9.44 18.48 -14.93
N GLY A 112 8.99 19.66 -14.51
CA GLY A 112 8.44 20.68 -15.40
C GLY A 112 7.09 20.31 -16.01
N ARG A 113 6.32 19.39 -15.40
CA ARG A 113 4.96 18.99 -15.85
C ARG A 113 4.92 18.56 -17.32
N ARG A 114 5.99 17.93 -17.79
CA ARG A 114 6.06 17.42 -19.17
C ARG A 114 4.98 16.36 -19.36
N ARG A 115 4.10 16.61 -20.32
CA ARG A 115 3.07 15.65 -20.72
C ARG A 115 3.69 14.41 -21.36
N PHE A 116 3.01 13.28 -21.23
CA PHE A 116 3.48 11.99 -21.71
C PHE A 116 3.73 12.00 -23.24
N GLU A 117 2.86 12.65 -23.99
CA GLU A 117 2.93 12.75 -25.45
C GLU A 117 4.12 13.59 -25.94
N ARG A 118 4.76 14.35 -25.04
CA ARG A 118 5.93 15.20 -25.31
C ARG A 118 7.23 14.62 -24.76
N LEU A 119 7.23 13.35 -24.36
CA LEU A 119 8.43 12.66 -23.95
C LEU A 119 9.32 12.41 -25.19
N PRO A 120 10.65 12.63 -25.08
CA PRO A 120 11.55 12.34 -26.19
C PRO A 120 11.57 10.84 -26.49
N ARG A 121 11.96 10.49 -27.73
CA ARG A 121 12.29 9.10 -28.05
C ARG A 121 13.34 8.58 -27.07
N ASN A 122 13.19 7.34 -26.63
CA ASN A 122 14.07 6.73 -25.62
C ASN A 122 14.03 7.40 -24.23
N ALA A 123 12.95 8.14 -23.90
CA ALA A 123 12.75 8.69 -22.57
C ALA A 123 12.87 7.60 -21.49
N CYS A 124 13.49 7.98 -20.37
CA CYS A 124 13.63 7.12 -19.21
C CYS A 124 12.41 7.25 -18.29
N ILE A 125 11.76 6.14 -17.94
CA ILE A 125 10.65 6.09 -16.99
C ILE A 125 10.99 5.14 -15.85
N GLY A 126 10.94 5.66 -14.62
CA GLY A 126 11.14 4.88 -13.40
C GLY A 126 9.88 4.14 -12.98
N THR A 127 9.88 2.81 -13.05
CA THR A 127 8.86 1.97 -12.39
C THR A 127 9.36 0.55 -12.16
N SER A 128 9.12 0.02 -10.95
CA SER A 128 9.34 -1.42 -10.66
C SER A 128 8.10 -2.29 -10.93
N SER A 129 6.99 -1.72 -11.41
CA SER A 129 5.76 -2.48 -11.69
C SER A 129 5.87 -3.17 -13.03
N LEU A 130 5.82 -4.51 -13.04
CA LEU A 130 5.76 -5.30 -14.28
C LEU A 130 4.51 -4.96 -15.10
N ARG A 131 3.37 -4.72 -14.44
CA ARG A 131 2.12 -4.28 -15.09
C ARG A 131 2.34 -2.99 -15.88
N ARG A 132 2.89 -1.95 -15.25
CA ARG A 132 3.15 -0.66 -15.91
C ARG A 132 4.18 -0.81 -17.02
N ARG A 133 5.28 -1.52 -16.77
CA ARG A 133 6.34 -1.78 -17.76
C ARG A 133 5.78 -2.43 -19.02
N ALA A 134 5.00 -3.50 -18.89
CA ALA A 134 4.43 -4.22 -20.02
C ALA A 134 3.51 -3.31 -20.86
N GLN A 135 2.59 -2.58 -20.22
CA GLN A 135 1.67 -1.68 -20.90
C GLN A 135 2.39 -0.51 -21.61
N LEU A 136 3.42 0.06 -20.96
CA LEU A 136 4.21 1.15 -21.54
C LEU A 136 5.00 0.69 -22.76
N LEU A 137 5.67 -0.47 -22.68
CA LEU A 137 6.50 -0.97 -23.78
C LEU A 137 5.65 -1.51 -24.94
N PHE A 138 4.46 -2.04 -24.67
CA PHE A 138 3.53 -2.43 -25.73
C PHE A 138 3.10 -1.23 -26.58
N LYS A 139 2.78 -0.10 -25.93
CA LYS A 139 2.29 1.09 -26.64
C LYS A 139 3.41 2.03 -27.13
N TRP A 140 4.55 2.07 -26.44
CA TRP A 140 5.71 2.89 -26.79
C TRP A 140 7.01 2.09 -26.65
N PRO A 141 7.36 1.27 -27.66
CA PRO A 141 8.49 0.34 -27.58
C PRO A 141 9.86 0.99 -27.38
N SER A 142 10.00 2.28 -27.71
CA SER A 142 11.28 3.00 -27.56
C SER A 142 11.59 3.41 -26.12
N LEU A 143 10.65 3.37 -25.19
CA LEU A 143 10.87 3.82 -23.81
C LEU A 143 11.93 2.99 -23.09
N ARG A 144 12.79 3.65 -22.31
CA ARG A 144 13.72 2.99 -21.40
C ARG A 144 13.10 2.90 -20.01
N ILE A 145 12.67 1.71 -19.61
CA ILE A 145 12.09 1.49 -18.28
C ILE A 145 13.19 1.09 -17.30
N VAL A 146 13.33 1.84 -16.21
CA VAL A 146 14.29 1.56 -15.14
C VAL A 146 13.58 1.23 -13.82
N PRO A 147 14.12 0.33 -12.98
CA PRO A 147 13.57 0.07 -11.67
C PRO A 147 13.55 1.34 -10.81
N LEU A 148 12.44 1.57 -10.11
CA LEU A 148 12.28 2.64 -9.11
C LEU A 148 11.61 2.06 -7.87
N ARG A 149 12.20 2.30 -6.70
CA ARG A 149 11.75 1.81 -5.39
C ARG A 149 11.80 2.94 -4.37
N GLY A 150 11.13 2.71 -3.25
CA GLY A 150 10.97 3.69 -2.18
C GLY A 150 9.50 3.97 -1.91
N ASN A 151 9.27 4.60 -0.77
CA ASN A 151 8.00 5.27 -0.50
C ASN A 151 7.93 6.55 -1.36
N LEU A 152 6.79 7.26 -1.32
CA LEU A 152 6.53 8.44 -2.16
C LEU A 152 7.28 9.71 -1.73
N ASP A 153 7.91 9.69 -0.56
CA ASP A 153 8.58 10.82 0.10
C ASP A 153 9.95 11.19 -0.47
#